data_AF-A0A6G2W1S7-F1
#
_entry.id   AF-A0A6G2W1S7-F1
#
_cell.length_a   1.000
_cell.length_b   1.000
_cell.length_c   1.000
_cell.angle_alpha   90.00
_cell.angle_beta   90.00
_cell.angle_gamma   90.00
#
_symmetry.space_group_name_H-M   'P 1'
#
loop_
_entity.id
_entity.type
_entity.pdbx_description
1 polymer ?
#
loop_
_entity_poly.entity_id
_entity_poly.type
_entity_poly.pdbx_seq_one_letter_code
_entity_poly.pdbx_strand_id
1 'polypeptide(L)'
;MRIGELAEATGTTPRALRHYERRGLITSARAANGYREYEARTAVRVRNIRRLLEAGLTLDDARAFLACLDGDVTAGPASARGLEIARDRLAVLDARIAAQTAVRDRLASALREAGEAV
;
A
#
# COMPACT_ATOMS: atom_id res chain seq x y z
N MET A 1 12.89 -12.05 -14.82
CA MET A 1 13.24 -12.09 -13.38
C MET A 1 12.39 -13.13 -12.66
N ARG A 2 12.99 -13.97 -11.82
CA ARG A 2 12.24 -14.91 -10.95
C ARG A 2 11.62 -14.17 -9.77
N ILE A 3 10.69 -14.82 -9.05
CA ILE A 3 10.02 -14.19 -7.90
C ILE A 3 10.98 -13.79 -6.76
N GLY A 4 12.06 -14.55 -6.57
CA GLY A 4 13.10 -14.23 -5.57
C GLY A 4 13.88 -12.96 -5.94
N GLU A 5 14.34 -12.89 -7.18
CA GLU A 5 15.03 -11.71 -7.73
C GLU A 5 14.13 -10.46 -7.69
N LEU A 6 12.84 -10.61 -8.02
CA LEU A 6 11.89 -9.51 -7.94
C LEU A 6 11.68 -9.06 -6.49
N ALA A 7 11.65 -9.99 -5.54
CA ALA A 7 11.50 -9.67 -4.13
C ALA A 7 12.69 -8.84 -3.63
N GLU A 8 13.90 -9.28 -3.94
CA GLU A 8 15.14 -8.60 -3.59
C GLU A 8 15.22 -7.20 -4.24
N ALA A 9 15.00 -7.11 -5.56
CA ALA A 9 15.06 -5.84 -6.31
C ALA A 9 14.02 -4.79 -5.89
N THR A 10 12.99 -5.19 -5.15
CA THR A 10 11.90 -4.31 -4.71
C THR A 10 11.77 -4.25 -3.18
N GLY A 11 12.73 -4.87 -2.47
CA GLY A 11 12.79 -4.93 -1.00
C GLY A 11 11.58 -5.60 -0.35
N THR A 12 10.79 -6.38 -1.08
CA THR A 12 9.55 -7.02 -0.59
C THR A 12 9.78 -8.51 -0.35
N THR A 13 8.70 -9.26 -0.06
CA THR A 13 8.78 -10.70 0.11
C THR A 13 8.12 -11.45 -1.06
N PRO A 14 8.57 -12.67 -1.39
CA PRO A 14 7.87 -13.52 -2.37
C PRO A 14 6.41 -13.78 -1.99
N ARG A 15 6.08 -13.80 -0.68
CA ARG A 15 4.71 -13.92 -0.19
C ARG A 15 3.86 -12.71 -0.59
N ALA A 16 4.39 -11.50 -0.42
CA ALA A 16 3.72 -10.26 -0.84
C ALA A 16 3.55 -10.21 -2.36
N LEU A 17 4.57 -10.58 -3.14
CA LEU A 17 4.47 -10.65 -4.60
C LEU A 17 3.38 -11.63 -5.06
N ARG A 18 3.34 -12.84 -4.49
CA ARG A 18 2.24 -13.79 -4.76
C ARG A 18 0.89 -13.22 -4.39
N HIS A 19 0.81 -12.40 -3.34
CA HIS A 19 -0.43 -11.76 -2.96
C HIS A 19 -0.85 -10.69 -3.97
N TYR A 20 0.09 -9.87 -4.46
CA TYR A 20 -0.16 -8.86 -5.50
C TYR A 20 -0.60 -9.52 -6.80
N GLU A 21 0.02 -10.64 -7.17
CA GLU A 21 -0.35 -11.42 -8.36
C GLU A 21 -1.77 -12.00 -8.24
N ARG A 22 -2.12 -12.59 -7.08
CA ARG A 22 -3.51 -13.05 -6.83
C ARG A 22 -4.54 -11.92 -6.86
N ARG A 23 -4.14 -10.69 -6.54
CA ARG A 23 -4.98 -9.49 -6.59
C ARG A 23 -4.98 -8.83 -7.99
N GLY A 24 -4.32 -9.44 -8.98
CA GLY A 24 -4.24 -8.95 -10.36
C GLY A 24 -3.39 -7.70 -10.54
N LEU A 25 -2.58 -7.33 -9.54
CA LEU A 25 -1.76 -6.12 -9.59
C LEU A 25 -0.47 -6.35 -10.38
N ILE A 26 0.09 -7.55 -10.34
CA ILE A 26 1.25 -7.94 -11.13
C ILE A 26 0.93 -9.24 -11.86
N THR A 27 1.65 -9.52 -12.95
CA THR A 27 1.46 -10.74 -13.75
C THR A 27 2.81 -11.36 -14.06
N SER A 28 2.90 -12.69 -14.01
CA SER A 28 4.05 -13.45 -14.51
C SER A 28 3.74 -14.07 -15.88
N ALA A 29 4.78 -14.24 -16.69
CA ALA A 29 4.76 -15.09 -17.88
C ALA A 29 5.41 -16.44 -17.56
N ARG A 30 5.06 -17.49 -18.32
CA ARG A 30 5.79 -18.75 -18.28
C ARG A 30 6.92 -18.70 -19.32
N ALA A 31 8.14 -18.91 -18.87
CA ALA A 31 9.29 -19.08 -19.75
C ALA A 31 9.31 -20.49 -20.38
N ALA A 32 10.09 -20.67 -21.45
CA ALA A 32 10.21 -21.93 -22.18
C ALA A 32 10.69 -23.11 -21.30
N ASN A 33 11.41 -22.80 -20.22
CA ASN A 33 11.87 -23.76 -19.21
C ASN A 33 10.80 -24.10 -18.15
N GLY A 34 9.57 -23.60 -18.29
CA GLY A 34 8.44 -23.87 -17.38
C GLY A 34 8.40 -23.00 -16.12
N TYR A 35 9.42 -22.18 -15.85
CA TYR A 35 9.44 -21.30 -14.69
C TYR A 35 8.61 -20.02 -14.92
N ARG A 36 8.13 -19.43 -13.82
CA ARG A 36 7.49 -18.11 -13.83
C ARG A 36 8.54 -17.02 -13.88
N GLU A 37 8.36 -16.09 -14.81
CA GLU A 37 9.20 -14.91 -14.96
C GLU A 37 8.37 -13.64 -14.97
N TYR A 38 8.92 -12.61 -14.35
CA TYR A 38 8.42 -11.24 -14.34
C TYR A 38 9.31 -10.37 -15.21
N GLU A 39 8.68 -9.48 -15.97
CA GLU A 39 9.39 -8.47 -16.74
C GLU A 39 10.00 -7.39 -15.83
N ALA A 40 11.05 -6.71 -16.29
CA ALA A 40 11.72 -5.65 -15.54
C ALA A 40 10.76 -4.51 -15.10
N ARG A 41 9.77 -4.16 -15.94
CA ARG A 41 8.74 -3.17 -15.61
C ARG A 41 7.92 -3.52 -14.35
N THR A 42 7.80 -4.81 -14.05
CA THR A 42 7.12 -5.29 -12.84
C THR A 42 7.78 -4.77 -11.58
N ALA A 43 9.10 -4.57 -11.57
CA ALA A 43 9.80 -4.01 -10.43
C ALA A 43 9.40 -2.56 -10.15
N VAL A 44 9.19 -1.74 -11.19
CA VAL A 44 8.67 -0.37 -11.08
C VAL A 44 7.27 -0.41 -10.47
N ARG A 45 6.39 -1.25 -11.04
CA ARG A 45 5.03 -1.46 -10.55
C ARG A 45 4.98 -1.86 -9.07
N VAL A 46 5.80 -2.82 -8.66
CA VAL A 46 5.85 -3.27 -7.26
C VAL A 46 6.31 -2.14 -6.33
N ARG A 47 7.32 -1.36 -6.71
CA ARG A 47 7.77 -0.19 -5.91
C ARG A 47 6.66 0.84 -5.77
N ASN A 48 5.92 1.10 -6.84
CA ASN A 48 4.79 2.04 -6.80
C ASN A 48 3.63 1.55 -5.93
N ILE A 49 3.26 0.26 -6.03
CA ILE A 49 2.28 -0.35 -5.12
C ILE A 49 2.71 -0.14 -3.67
N ARG A 50 3.97 -0.41 -3.35
CA ARG A 50 4.48 -0.21 -1.99
C ARG A 50 4.34 1.22 -1.50
N ARG A 51 4.72 2.21 -2.31
CA ARG A 51 4.58 3.63 -1.95
C ARG A 51 3.13 4.00 -1.62
N LEU A 52 2.16 3.50 -2.39
CA LEU A 52 0.74 3.71 -2.11
C LEU A 52 0.32 3.07 -0.77
N LEU A 53 0.78 1.84 -0.50
CA LEU A 53 0.49 1.17 0.77
C LEU A 53 1.14 1.88 1.97
N GLU A 54 2.36 2.37 1.81
CA GLU A 54 3.08 3.17 2.82
C GLU A 54 2.36 4.51 3.08
N ALA A 55 1.69 5.08 2.07
CA ALA A 55 0.83 6.26 2.20
C ALA A 55 -0.56 5.95 2.82
N GLY A 56 -0.83 4.69 3.19
CA GLY A 56 -2.04 4.29 3.88
C GLY A 56 -3.17 3.80 2.96
N LEU A 57 -2.96 3.74 1.64
CA LEU A 57 -3.89 3.09 0.72
C LEU A 57 -3.87 1.57 0.92
N THR A 58 -4.95 0.92 0.51
CA THR A 58 -5.04 -0.55 0.48
C THR A 58 -4.63 -1.11 -0.88
N LEU A 59 -4.42 -2.41 -0.96
CA LEU A 59 -4.20 -3.10 -2.25
C LEU A 59 -5.41 -3.01 -3.18
N ASP A 60 -6.61 -2.88 -2.61
CA ASP A 60 -7.84 -2.71 -3.38
C ASP A 60 -7.91 -1.32 -3.99
N ASP A 61 -7.49 -0.29 -3.24
CA ASP A 61 -7.36 1.08 -3.73
C ASP A 61 -6.31 1.17 -4.85
N ALA A 62 -5.18 0.48 -4.67
CA ALA A 62 -4.08 0.45 -5.65
C ALA A 62 -4.52 -0.04 -7.05
N ARG A 63 -5.62 -0.80 -7.16
CA ARG A 63 -6.17 -1.19 -8.48
C ARG A 63 -6.64 0.00 -9.31
N ALA A 64 -7.14 1.05 -8.68
CA ALA A 64 -7.55 2.26 -9.40
C ALA A 64 -6.37 3.03 -10.01
N PHE A 65 -5.15 2.69 -9.62
CA PHE A 65 -3.91 3.28 -10.09
C PHE A 65 -3.22 2.42 -11.15
N LEU A 66 -3.75 1.26 -11.55
CA LEU A 66 -3.10 0.31 -12.47
C LEU A 66 -2.49 0.98 -13.71
N ALA A 67 -3.18 1.95 -14.30
CA ALA A 67 -2.72 2.68 -15.49
C ALA A 67 -1.47 3.55 -15.27
N CYS A 68 -1.21 4.01 -14.05
CA CYS A 68 -0.02 4.81 -13.72
C CYS A 68 1.07 4.01 -12.98
N LEU A 69 0.78 2.78 -12.53
CA LEU A 69 1.76 1.99 -11.77
C LEU A 69 3.01 1.60 -12.57
N ASP A 70 2.94 1.55 -13.90
CA ASP A 70 4.10 1.21 -14.75
C ASP A 70 5.03 2.40 -15.03
N GLY A 71 4.57 3.62 -14.78
CA GLY A 71 5.35 4.85 -14.91
C GLY A 71 5.81 5.37 -13.55
N ASP A 72 6.19 6.64 -13.49
CA ASP A 72 6.38 7.31 -12.21
C ASP A 72 5.02 7.81 -11.71
N VAL A 73 4.46 7.09 -10.72
CA VAL A 73 3.19 7.44 -10.06
C VAL A 73 3.26 8.83 -9.40
N THR A 74 4.46 9.36 -9.14
CA THR A 74 4.66 10.72 -8.60
C THR A 74 4.85 11.79 -9.67
N ALA A 75 5.12 11.42 -10.93
CA ALA A 75 5.39 12.37 -12.01
C ALA A 75 4.22 12.58 -12.98
N GLY A 76 3.23 11.67 -13.02
CA GLY A 76 2.04 11.80 -13.86
C GLY A 76 0.83 12.36 -13.09
N PRO A 77 -0.08 13.13 -13.74
CA PRO A 77 -1.31 13.55 -13.08
C PRO A 77 -2.13 12.32 -12.67
N ALA A 78 -2.49 12.25 -11.38
CA ALA A 78 -3.36 11.22 -10.87
C ALA A 78 -4.73 11.30 -11.58
N SER A 79 -5.30 10.15 -11.94
CA SER A 79 -6.64 10.10 -12.50
C SER A 79 -7.65 10.69 -11.51
N ALA A 80 -8.72 11.32 -12.01
CA ALA A 80 -9.80 11.85 -11.15
C ALA A 80 -10.30 10.79 -10.16
N ARG A 81 -10.46 9.54 -10.64
CA ARG A 81 -10.85 8.40 -9.83
C ARG A 81 -9.82 8.03 -8.75
N GLY A 82 -8.53 8.08 -9.06
CA GLY A 82 -7.47 7.85 -8.08
C GLY A 82 -7.47 8.91 -6.98
N LEU A 83 -7.70 10.18 -7.34
CA LEU A 83 -7.80 11.28 -6.37
C LEU A 83 -9.03 11.15 -5.46
N GLU A 84 -10.19 10.73 -5.98
CA GLU A 84 -11.37 10.43 -5.17
C GLU A 84 -11.06 9.36 -4.12
N ILE A 85 -10.49 8.23 -4.54
CA ILE A 85 -10.14 7.12 -3.62
C ILE A 85 -9.13 7.58 -2.56
N ALA A 86 -8.14 8.38 -2.94
CA ALA A 86 -7.18 8.94 -2.00
C ALA A 86 -7.85 9.86 -0.96
N ARG A 87 -8.82 10.68 -1.38
CA ARG A 87 -9.59 11.55 -0.46
C ARG A 87 -10.48 10.74 0.48
N ASP A 88 -11.19 9.74 -0.04
CA ASP A 88 -12.01 8.84 0.78
C ASP A 88 -11.13 8.13 1.81
N ARG A 89 -9.94 7.71 1.40
CA ARG A 89 -9.00 7.05 2.30
C ARG A 89 -8.45 8.00 3.36
N LEU A 90 -8.14 9.24 2.99
CA LEU A 90 -7.71 10.27 3.93
C LEU A 90 -8.79 10.52 4.99
N ALA A 91 -10.05 10.68 4.59
CA ALA A 91 -11.17 10.87 5.52
C ALA A 91 -11.31 9.70 6.52
N VAL A 92 -11.10 8.45 6.07
CA VAL A 92 -11.09 7.28 6.95
C VAL A 92 -9.93 7.32 7.95
N LEU A 93 -8.74 7.76 7.53
CA LEU A 93 -7.59 7.91 8.42
C LEU A 93 -7.84 9.01 9.46
N ASP A 94 -8.36 10.16 9.05
CA ASP A 94 -8.69 11.27 9.94
C ASP A 94 -9.71 10.86 11.01
N ALA A 95 -10.75 10.12 10.62
CA ALA A 95 -11.74 9.60 11.56
C ALA A 95 -11.13 8.63 12.59
N ARG A 96 -10.18 7.78 12.17
CA ARG A 96 -9.45 6.87 13.07
C ARG A 96 -8.55 7.62 14.04
N ILE A 97 -7.82 8.63 13.55
CA ILE A 97 -6.99 9.49 14.38
C ILE A 97 -7.84 10.18 15.44
N ALA A 98 -8.97 10.79 15.04
CA ALA A 98 -9.87 11.44 15.98
C ALA A 98 -10.39 10.48 17.07
N ALA A 99 -10.80 9.27 16.68
CA ALA A 99 -11.26 8.25 17.63
C ALA A 99 -10.15 7.81 18.60
N GLN A 100 -8.92 7.60 18.10
CA GLN A 100 -7.78 7.22 18.93
C GLN A 100 -7.38 8.34 19.91
N THR A 101 -7.38 9.59 19.45
CA THR A 101 -7.14 10.77 20.30
C THR A 101 -8.16 10.85 21.42
N ALA A 102 -9.46 10.67 21.13
CA ALA A 102 -10.51 10.68 22.15
C ALA A 102 -10.35 9.57 23.21
N VAL A 103 -9.90 8.37 22.82
CA VAL A 103 -9.59 7.30 23.78
C VAL A 103 -8.38 7.66 24.64
N ARG A 104 -7.31 8.18 24.03
CA ARG A 104 -6.09 8.60 24.73
C ARG A 104 -6.36 9.74 25.72
N ASP A 105 -7.19 10.71 25.37
CA ASP A 105 -7.51 11.85 26.23
C ASP A 105 -8.38 11.45 27.42
N ARG A 106 -9.32 10.50 27.24
CA ARG A 106 -10.07 9.89 28.36
C ARG A 106 -9.15 9.19 29.35
N LEU A 107 -8.21 8.37 28.86
CA LEU A 107 -7.23 7.70 29.72
C LEU A 107 -6.33 8.69 30.45
N ALA A 108 -5.85 9.73 29.75
CA ALA A 108 -5.01 10.76 30.35
C ALA A 108 -5.74 11.54 31.45
N SER A 109 -7.06 11.75 31.30
CA SER A 109 -7.88 12.44 32.31
C SER A 109 -8.07 11.58 33.55
N ALA A 110 -8.45 10.30 33.38
CA ALA A 110 -8.58 9.37 34.50
C ALA A 110 -7.29 9.22 35.32
N LEU A 111 -6.12 9.25 34.67
CA LEU A 111 -4.82 9.20 35.35
C LEU A 111 -4.51 10.46 36.16
N ARG A 112 -4.90 11.65 35.69
CA ARG A 112 -4.73 12.90 36.45
C ARG A 112 -5.59 12.91 37.71
N GLU A 113 -6.86 12.53 37.56
CA GLU A 113 -7.80 12.43 38.68
C GLU A 113 -7.32 11.44 39.75
N ALA A 114 -6.77 10.29 39.33
CA ALA A 114 -6.20 9.31 40.26
C ALA A 114 -4.91 9.80 40.95
N GLY A 115 -4.11 10.63 40.28
CA GLY A 115 -2.88 11.19 40.84
C GLY A 115 -3.10 12.38 41.78
N GLU A 116 -4.20 13.12 41.64
CA GLU A 116 -4.60 14.21 42.55
C GLU A 116 -5.26 13.70 43.84
N ALA A 117 -5.68 12.43 43.86
CA ALA A 117 -6.32 11.79 45.01
C ALA A 117 -5.34 11.13 46.00
N VAL A 118 -4.03 11.30 45.81
CA VAL A 118 -2.94 10.74 46.65
C VAL A 118 -2.09 11.88 47.23
#